data_AF-A0A8T7MQ53-F1
#
_entry.id   AF-A0A8T7MQ53-F1
#
_cell.length_a   1.000
_cell.length_b   1.000
_cell.length_c   1.000
_cell.angle_alpha   90.00
_cell.angle_beta   90.00
_cell.angle_gamma   90.00
#
_symmetry.space_group_name_H-M   'P 1'
#
loop_
_entity.id
_entity.type
_entity.pdbx_description
1 polymer ?
#
loop_
_entity_poly.entity_id
_entity_poly.type
_entity_poly.pdbx_seq_one_letter_code
_entity_poly.pdbx_strand_id
1 'polypeptide(L)'
;IGDKQGEGAAYGNLGNAYFSLGDYPKAIEYHQKHLEIARQIGDKQGEGNAYGNLGNAYFSLGDYPKAIEYHQKHLEIARQIGDKQGEGNAYGNLGNAYFSLGDYPKAIEQAIKGSLILLQIQSPNIRQVLNILTGVCQKTGVAAFEELVKTSCGALGVDYSQYRSILEQGGVFAGVKLSDPQKALVRTFSSAALGNPQAIGEVEQWVTERKEHKDWAKLAGVVALLLAGERDQAVLLDPSRGLDEIDTAIMGQVLATLHSQLEQTGEDQIQTASKIQPNAEPAAPEKEKEKNPKKKSWWKKW
;
A
#
# COMPACT_ATOMS: atom_id res chain seq x y z
N ILE A 1 19.14 -0.59 50.05
CA ILE A 1 18.62 0.65 49.41
C ILE A 1 19.55 0.93 48.24
N GLY A 2 19.04 1.06 47.01
CA GLY A 2 19.86 1.29 45.81
C GLY A 2 19.81 0.21 44.72
N ASP A 3 18.67 -0.49 44.54
CA ASP A 3 18.47 -1.36 43.37
C ASP A 3 18.22 -0.51 42.11
N LYS A 4 19.32 -0.11 41.46
CA LYS A 4 19.28 0.66 40.22
C LYS A 4 18.72 -0.15 39.04
N GLN A 5 18.87 -1.47 39.03
CA GLN A 5 18.33 -2.31 37.96
C GLN A 5 16.79 -2.34 38.04
N GLY A 6 16.24 -2.54 39.24
CA GLY A 6 14.80 -2.44 39.50
C GLY A 6 14.23 -1.04 39.22
N GLU A 7 14.95 0.03 39.58
CA GLU A 7 14.56 1.41 39.28
C GLU A 7 14.50 1.68 37.76
N GLY A 8 15.51 1.22 37.01
CA GLY A 8 15.53 1.31 35.55
C GLY A 8 14.36 0.57 34.90
N ALA A 9 14.12 -0.68 35.30
CA ALA A 9 13.00 -1.48 34.82
C ALA A 9 11.63 -0.85 35.13
N ALA A 10 11.47 -0.24 36.32
CA ALA A 10 10.26 0.46 36.70
C ALA A 10 10.00 1.69 35.80
N TYR A 11 11.02 2.49 35.49
CA TYR A 11 10.88 3.60 34.55
C TYR A 11 10.63 3.13 33.11
N GLY A 12 11.26 2.04 32.67
CA GLY A 12 10.96 1.41 31.36
C GLY A 12 9.48 1.03 31.24
N ASN A 13 8.93 0.39 32.27
CA ASN A 13 7.52 0.00 32.34
C ASN A 13 6.56 1.19 32.45
N LEU A 14 6.90 2.24 33.21
CA LEU A 14 6.12 3.48 33.25
C LEU A 14 6.07 4.17 31.88
N GLY A 15 7.20 4.23 31.17
CA GLY A 15 7.24 4.77 29.82
C GLY A 15 6.35 3.98 28.85
N ASN A 16 6.39 2.65 28.91
CA ASN A 16 5.51 1.77 28.12
C ASN A 16 4.03 2.02 28.44
N ALA A 17 3.68 2.17 29.73
CA ALA A 17 2.30 2.45 30.15
C ALA A 17 1.79 3.80 29.60
N TYR A 18 2.60 4.86 29.68
CA TYR A 18 2.23 6.16 29.09
C TYR A 18 2.20 6.13 27.57
N PHE A 19 3.06 5.35 26.91
CA PHE A 19 3.01 5.12 25.47
C PHE A 19 1.68 4.46 25.06
N SER A 20 1.24 3.42 25.78
CA SER A 20 -0.06 2.76 25.56
C SER A 20 -1.27 3.67 25.86
N LEU A 21 -1.12 4.70 26.69
CA LEU A 21 -2.13 5.72 26.94
C LEU A 21 -2.12 6.87 25.91
N GLY A 22 -1.17 6.88 24.95
CA GLY A 22 -0.98 7.97 23.99
C GLY A 22 -0.29 9.22 24.55
N ASP A 23 0.16 9.20 25.81
CA ASP A 23 0.92 10.29 26.43
C ASP A 23 2.41 10.14 26.10
N TYR A 24 2.72 10.31 24.81
CA TYR A 24 4.08 10.17 24.28
C TYR A 24 5.10 11.12 24.93
N PRO A 25 4.77 12.38 25.31
CA PRO A 25 5.70 13.23 26.06
C PRO A 25 6.13 12.64 27.41
N LYS A 26 5.20 12.07 28.20
CA LYS A 26 5.58 11.36 29.43
C LYS A 26 6.31 10.05 29.14
N ALA A 27 5.92 9.31 28.10
CA ALA A 27 6.63 8.10 27.69
C ALA A 27 8.13 8.42 27.43
N ILE A 28 8.41 9.52 26.73
CA ILE A 28 9.78 10.01 26.49
C ILE A 28 10.50 10.34 27.80
N GLU A 29 9.87 11.07 28.74
CA GLU A 29 10.49 11.40 30.04
C GLU A 29 10.91 10.13 30.80
N TYR A 30 10.03 9.13 30.87
CA TYR A 30 10.33 7.89 31.59
C TYR A 30 11.33 6.99 30.85
N HIS A 31 11.27 6.92 29.52
CA HIS A 31 12.29 6.21 28.73
C HIS A 31 13.66 6.89 28.77
N GLN A 32 13.74 8.21 28.93
CA GLN A 32 15.00 8.92 29.20
C GLN A 32 15.59 8.56 30.56
N LYS A 33 14.77 8.46 31.62
CA LYS A 33 15.24 8.00 32.96
C LYS A 33 15.71 6.54 32.92
N HIS A 34 15.00 5.67 32.20
CA HIS A 34 15.43 4.30 31.96
C HIS A 34 16.79 4.24 31.22
N LEU A 35 16.95 5.02 30.14
CA LEU A 35 18.21 5.14 29.39
C LEU A 35 19.37 5.62 30.27
N GLU A 36 19.14 6.63 31.10
CA GLU A 36 20.16 7.17 32.01
C GLU A 36 20.64 6.10 32.99
N ILE A 37 19.71 5.39 33.64
CA ILE A 37 20.05 4.33 34.59
C ILE A 37 20.75 3.14 33.90
N ALA A 38 20.26 2.70 32.74
CA ALA A 38 20.89 1.62 31.98
C ALA A 38 22.36 1.94 31.66
N ARG A 39 22.64 3.19 31.27
CA ARG A 39 24.01 3.70 31.08
C ARG A 39 24.82 3.76 32.38
N GLN A 40 24.23 4.23 33.48
CA GLN A 40 24.90 4.29 34.79
C GLN A 40 25.36 2.90 35.29
N ILE A 41 24.56 1.85 35.04
CA ILE A 41 24.88 0.48 35.47
C ILE A 41 25.62 -0.36 34.41
N GLY A 42 25.82 0.18 33.20
CA GLY A 42 26.45 -0.52 32.08
C GLY A 42 25.57 -1.56 31.38
N ASP A 43 24.25 -1.54 31.60
CA ASP A 43 23.30 -2.44 30.94
C ASP A 43 23.09 -2.02 29.47
N LYS A 44 23.79 -2.70 28.57
CA LYS A 44 23.69 -2.47 27.13
C LYS A 44 22.37 -2.96 26.53
N GLN A 45 21.73 -4.00 27.07
CA GLN A 45 20.41 -4.42 26.59
C GLN A 45 19.36 -3.37 27.00
N GLY A 46 19.43 -2.87 28.23
CA GLY A 46 18.60 -1.77 28.73
C GLY A 46 18.78 -0.49 27.90
N GLU A 47 20.02 -0.10 27.57
CA GLU A 47 20.30 1.05 26.70
C GLU A 47 19.68 0.87 25.30
N GLY A 48 19.82 -0.30 24.69
CA GLY A 48 19.21 -0.63 23.40
C GLY A 48 17.68 -0.56 23.43
N ASN A 49 17.06 -1.19 24.43
CA ASN A 49 15.61 -1.18 24.65
C ASN A 49 15.08 0.25 24.86
N ALA A 50 15.79 1.07 25.65
CA ALA A 50 15.40 2.45 25.91
C ALA A 50 15.43 3.31 24.63
N TYR A 51 16.44 3.14 23.77
CA TYR A 51 16.49 3.80 22.47
C TYR A 51 15.40 3.33 21.51
N GLY A 52 15.10 2.03 21.47
CA GLY A 52 14.00 1.49 20.68
C GLY A 52 12.68 2.16 21.05
N ASN A 53 12.39 2.25 22.35
CA ASN A 53 11.16 2.85 22.86
C ASN A 53 11.11 4.38 22.68
N LEU A 54 12.23 5.09 22.86
CA LEU A 54 12.31 6.52 22.55
C LEU A 54 12.01 6.79 21.08
N GLY A 55 12.59 6.00 20.17
CA GLY A 55 12.30 6.12 18.74
C GLY A 55 10.81 5.89 18.42
N ASN A 56 10.18 4.87 19.02
CA ASN A 56 8.75 4.61 18.86
C ASN A 56 7.88 5.78 19.36
N ALA A 57 8.25 6.40 20.49
CA ALA A 57 7.53 7.55 21.05
C ALA A 57 7.66 8.81 20.17
N TYR A 58 8.85 9.09 19.62
CA TYR A 58 9.03 10.19 18.66
C TYR A 58 8.34 9.91 17.32
N PHE A 59 8.34 8.67 16.83
CA PHE A 59 7.58 8.26 15.66
C PHE A 59 6.08 8.52 15.85
N SER A 60 5.55 8.19 17.03
CA SER A 60 4.12 8.38 17.35
C SER A 60 3.72 9.85 17.56
N LEU A 61 4.70 10.73 17.85
CA LEU A 61 4.53 12.19 17.81
C LEU A 61 4.66 12.79 16.39
N GLY A 62 5.02 11.99 15.38
CA GLY A 62 5.30 12.47 14.02
C GLY A 62 6.71 13.08 13.84
N ASP A 63 7.57 13.05 14.86
CA ASP A 63 8.97 13.48 14.77
C ASP A 63 9.85 12.34 14.23
N TYR A 64 9.61 12.01 12.96
CA TYR A 64 10.32 10.93 12.26
C TYR A 64 11.84 11.13 12.18
N PRO A 65 12.40 12.34 11.97
CA PRO A 65 13.85 12.56 12.00
C PRO A 65 14.47 12.14 13.34
N LYS A 66 13.82 12.46 14.46
CA LYS A 66 14.30 12.09 15.79
C LYS A 66 14.06 10.61 16.11
N ALA A 67 12.96 10.03 15.60
CA ALA A 67 12.76 8.59 15.62
C ALA A 67 13.91 7.84 14.93
N ILE A 68 14.36 8.32 13.77
CA ILE A 68 15.52 7.76 13.03
C ILE A 68 16.80 7.81 13.87
N GLU A 69 17.11 8.95 14.51
CA GLU A 69 18.28 9.09 15.38
C GLU A 69 18.29 8.04 16.50
N TYR A 70 17.15 7.84 17.17
CA TYR A 70 17.04 6.86 18.25
C TYR A 70 17.03 5.41 17.75
N HIS A 71 16.39 5.11 16.61
CA HIS A 71 16.44 3.77 16.04
C HIS A 71 17.83 3.41 15.48
N GLN A 72 18.62 4.38 15.01
CA GLN A 72 20.04 4.17 14.67
C GLN A 72 20.88 3.80 15.90
N LYS A 73 20.66 4.47 17.05
CA LYS A 73 21.33 4.13 18.31
C LYS A 73 20.91 2.75 18.84
N HIS A 74 19.64 2.38 18.71
CA HIS A 74 19.17 1.02 19.00
C HIS A 74 19.86 0.00 18.08
N LEU A 75 19.96 0.26 16.77
CA LEU A 75 20.65 -0.60 15.81
C LEU A 75 22.14 -0.80 16.13
N GLU A 76 22.84 0.27 16.52
CA GLU A 76 24.26 0.23 16.92
C GLU A 76 24.46 -0.65 18.16
N ILE A 77 23.63 -0.49 19.19
CA ILE A 77 23.71 -1.27 20.43
C ILE A 77 23.34 -2.74 20.17
N ALA A 78 22.28 -3.02 19.41
CA ALA A 78 21.89 -4.38 19.05
C ALA A 78 23.02 -5.12 18.32
N ARG A 79 23.75 -4.43 17.43
CA ARG A 79 24.96 -4.94 16.78
C ARG A 79 26.12 -5.18 17.75
N GLN A 80 26.35 -4.23 18.66
CA GLN A 80 27.41 -4.35 19.67
C GLN A 80 27.25 -5.60 20.54
N ILE A 81 26.02 -5.94 20.93
CA ILE A 81 25.72 -7.08 21.81
C ILE A 81 25.38 -8.39 21.06
N GLY A 82 25.30 -8.35 19.73
CA GLY A 82 24.95 -9.50 18.89
C GLY A 82 23.46 -9.85 18.85
N ASP A 83 22.58 -8.95 19.32
CA ASP A 83 21.13 -9.15 19.29
C ASP A 83 20.58 -9.00 17.86
N LYS A 84 20.46 -10.13 17.16
CA LYS A 84 19.91 -10.20 15.80
C LYS A 84 18.42 -9.89 15.73
N GLN A 85 17.67 -10.14 16.81
CA GLN A 85 16.25 -9.80 16.87
C GLN A 85 16.07 -8.28 17.00
N GLY A 86 16.86 -7.66 17.87
CA GLY A 86 17.00 -6.20 18.00
C GLY A 86 17.48 -5.54 16.71
N GLU A 87 18.50 -6.10 16.04
CA GLU A 87 19.02 -5.57 14.75
C GLU A 87 17.92 -5.56 13.68
N GLY A 88 17.17 -6.67 13.53
CA GLY A 88 16.06 -6.78 12.59
C GLY A 88 14.89 -5.85 12.92
N ASN A 89 14.53 -5.73 14.20
CA ASN A 89 13.48 -4.80 14.68
C ASN A 89 13.87 -3.33 14.46
N ALA A 90 15.13 -2.97 14.72
CA ALA A 90 15.65 -1.62 14.51
C ALA A 90 15.58 -1.21 13.03
N TYR A 91 15.94 -2.12 12.13
CA TYR A 91 15.78 -1.92 10.68
C TYR A 91 14.32 -1.76 10.26
N GLY A 92 13.39 -2.55 10.81
CA GLY A 92 11.95 -2.37 10.60
C GLY A 92 11.48 -0.97 11.02
N ASN A 93 11.89 -0.52 12.21
CA ASN A 93 11.48 0.79 12.73
C ASN A 93 12.08 1.96 11.92
N LEU A 94 13.33 1.84 11.48
CA LEU A 94 13.92 2.80 10.53
C LEU A 94 13.15 2.81 9.20
N GLY A 95 12.76 1.64 8.69
CA GLY A 95 11.96 1.51 7.47
C GLY A 95 10.60 2.21 7.60
N ASN A 96 9.91 2.04 8.72
CA ASN A 96 8.68 2.77 9.04
C ASN A 96 8.90 4.29 9.08
N ALA A 97 9.94 4.77 9.76
CA ALA A 97 10.21 6.21 9.86
C ALA A 97 10.54 6.85 8.49
N TYR A 98 11.33 6.17 7.64
CA TYR A 98 11.57 6.63 6.27
C TYR A 98 10.32 6.55 5.38
N PHE A 99 9.48 5.52 5.54
CA PHE A 99 8.19 5.42 4.83
C PHE A 99 7.28 6.60 5.17
N SER A 100 7.17 6.97 6.45
CA SER A 100 6.37 8.11 6.91
C SER A 100 6.91 9.46 6.48
N LEU A 101 8.22 9.57 6.22
CA LEU A 101 8.86 10.73 5.57
C LEU A 101 8.70 10.77 4.04
N GLY A 102 8.19 9.70 3.43
CA GLY A 102 8.13 9.55 1.96
C GLY A 102 9.47 9.17 1.30
N ASP A 103 10.51 8.87 2.08
CA ASP A 103 11.80 8.39 1.58
C ASP A 103 11.73 6.87 1.30
N TYR A 104 10.95 6.52 0.27
CA TYR A 104 10.71 5.13 -0.13
C TYR A 104 11.98 4.35 -0.51
N PRO A 105 13.01 4.93 -1.16
CA PRO A 105 14.27 4.24 -1.40
C PRO A 105 14.95 3.78 -0.11
N LYS A 106 15.07 4.66 0.91
CA LYS A 106 15.63 4.26 2.20
C LYS A 106 14.70 3.31 2.96
N ALA A 107 13.38 3.50 2.90
CA ALA A 107 12.43 2.60 3.54
C ALA A 107 12.57 1.16 3.05
N ILE A 108 12.69 0.98 1.71
CA ILE A 108 12.97 -0.32 1.08
C ILE A 108 14.33 -0.85 1.53
N GLU A 109 15.39 -0.05 1.49
CA GLU A 109 16.75 -0.47 1.87
C GLU A 109 16.79 -0.99 3.32
N GLN A 110 16.17 -0.28 4.27
CA GLN A 110 16.11 -0.72 5.66
C GLN A 110 15.25 -1.99 5.81
N ALA A 111 14.11 -2.07 5.11
CA ALA A 111 13.24 -3.25 5.16
C ALA A 111 13.90 -4.50 4.56
N ILE A 112 14.71 -4.38 3.51
CA ILE A 112 15.53 -5.49 2.98
C ILE A 112 16.52 -5.96 4.05
N LYS A 113 17.29 -5.04 4.64
CA LYS A 113 18.27 -5.38 5.70
C LYS A 113 17.60 -6.08 6.89
N GLY A 114 16.49 -5.54 7.39
CA GLY A 114 15.74 -6.12 8.50
C GLY A 114 15.16 -7.50 8.18
N SER A 115 14.47 -7.64 7.04
CA SER A 115 13.82 -8.90 6.66
C SER A 115 14.81 -10.05 6.44
N LEU A 116 16.00 -9.78 5.88
CA LEU A 116 17.05 -10.80 5.71
C LEU A 116 17.58 -11.31 7.06
N ILE A 117 17.83 -10.41 8.01
CA ILE A 117 18.28 -10.78 9.37
C ILE A 117 17.19 -11.59 10.09
N LEU A 118 15.94 -11.11 10.04
CA LEU A 118 14.80 -11.78 10.68
C LEU A 118 14.51 -13.16 10.06
N LEU A 119 14.71 -13.32 8.76
CA LEU A 119 14.61 -14.61 8.08
C LEU A 119 15.69 -15.59 8.56
N GLN A 120 16.94 -15.13 8.71
CA GLN A 120 18.05 -15.97 9.16
C GLN A 120 17.80 -16.56 10.56
N ILE A 121 17.15 -15.81 11.45
CA ILE A 121 16.78 -16.26 12.81
C ILE A 121 15.35 -16.83 12.90
N GLN A 122 14.66 -17.04 11.77
CA GLN A 122 13.28 -17.56 11.70
C GLN A 122 12.26 -16.75 12.54
N SER A 123 12.45 -15.44 12.67
CA SER A 123 11.62 -14.58 13.51
C SER A 123 10.24 -14.31 12.89
N PRO A 124 9.14 -14.43 13.66
CA PRO A 124 7.80 -14.06 13.19
C PRO A 124 7.66 -12.56 12.88
N ASN A 125 8.54 -11.72 13.43
CA ASN A 125 8.53 -10.26 13.19
C ASN A 125 8.85 -9.90 11.72
N ILE A 126 9.34 -10.82 10.90
CA ILE A 126 9.56 -10.60 9.47
C ILE A 126 8.31 -10.02 8.78
N ARG A 127 7.10 -10.43 9.19
CA ARG A 127 5.84 -9.92 8.63
C ARG A 127 5.66 -8.42 8.86
N GLN A 128 6.07 -7.90 10.02
CA GLN A 128 6.00 -6.46 10.31
C GLN A 128 6.90 -5.66 9.36
N VAL A 129 8.09 -6.17 9.05
CA VAL A 129 9.02 -5.53 8.10
C VAL A 129 8.50 -5.62 6.65
N LEU A 130 7.88 -6.74 6.26
CA LEU A 130 7.29 -6.88 4.92
C LEU A 130 6.02 -6.03 4.72
N ASN A 131 5.31 -5.65 5.79
CA ASN A 131 4.21 -4.68 5.71
C ASN A 131 4.71 -3.30 5.23
N ILE A 132 5.94 -2.90 5.54
CA ILE A 132 6.57 -1.64 5.05
C ILE A 132 6.65 -1.67 3.52
N LEU A 133 7.18 -2.77 2.98
CA LEU A 133 7.29 -2.98 1.54
C LEU A 133 5.92 -3.06 0.87
N THR A 134 4.92 -3.63 1.55
CA THR A 134 3.52 -3.63 1.10
C THR A 134 2.97 -2.20 1.01
N GLY A 135 3.22 -1.37 2.03
CA GLY A 135 2.84 0.05 2.02
C GLY A 135 3.52 0.86 0.93
N VAL A 136 4.83 0.65 0.69
CA VAL A 136 5.53 1.30 -0.43
C VAL A 136 4.93 0.85 -1.77
N CYS A 137 4.73 -0.46 -1.96
CA CYS A 137 4.13 -1.04 -3.17
C CYS A 137 2.72 -0.47 -3.46
N GLN A 138 1.91 -0.23 -2.42
CA GLN A 138 0.61 0.43 -2.54
C GLN A 138 0.73 1.92 -2.90
N LYS A 139 1.75 2.64 -2.41
CA LYS A 139 1.95 4.07 -2.68
C LYS A 139 2.60 4.37 -4.03
N THR A 140 3.52 3.53 -4.50
CA THR A 140 4.26 3.75 -5.76
C THR A 140 3.78 2.90 -6.93
N GLY A 141 2.99 1.85 -6.67
CA GLY A 141 2.60 0.86 -7.67
C GLY A 141 3.71 -0.18 -7.95
N VAL A 142 3.30 -1.37 -8.39
CA VAL A 142 4.19 -2.56 -8.51
C VAL A 142 5.41 -2.30 -9.39
N ALA A 143 5.27 -1.58 -10.51
CA ALA A 143 6.38 -1.35 -11.44
C ALA A 143 7.51 -0.53 -10.81
N ALA A 144 7.18 0.64 -10.24
CA ALA A 144 8.15 1.50 -9.57
C ALA A 144 8.70 0.87 -8.28
N PHE A 145 7.85 0.17 -7.52
CA PHE A 145 8.29 -0.61 -6.36
C PHE A 145 9.32 -1.68 -6.74
N GLU A 146 9.08 -2.46 -7.80
CA GLU A 146 10.02 -3.48 -8.26
C GLU A 146 11.36 -2.89 -8.71
N GLU A 147 11.37 -1.72 -9.36
CA GLU A 147 12.59 -1.03 -9.76
C GLU A 147 13.41 -0.56 -8.55
N LEU A 148 12.76 0.05 -7.56
CA LEU A 148 13.39 0.44 -6.30
C LEU A 148 13.95 -0.77 -5.55
N VAL A 149 13.19 -1.86 -5.43
CA VAL A 149 13.67 -3.10 -4.78
C VAL A 149 14.85 -3.70 -5.53
N LYS A 150 14.83 -3.79 -6.87
CA LYS A 150 15.97 -4.26 -7.67
C LYS A 150 17.22 -3.41 -7.42
N THR A 151 17.05 -2.09 -7.34
CA THR A 151 18.13 -1.13 -7.10
C THR A 151 18.73 -1.32 -5.70
N SER A 152 17.90 -1.41 -4.66
CA SER A 152 18.36 -1.67 -3.29
C SER A 152 18.97 -3.06 -3.13
N CYS A 153 18.41 -4.11 -3.74
CA CYS A 153 18.99 -5.45 -3.77
C CYS A 153 20.40 -5.43 -4.40
N GLY A 154 20.56 -4.78 -5.55
CA GLY A 154 21.86 -4.63 -6.22
C GLY A 154 22.90 -3.90 -5.36
N ALA A 155 22.50 -2.79 -4.72
CA ALA A 155 23.37 -2.03 -3.80
C ALA A 155 23.78 -2.84 -2.54
N LEU A 156 22.99 -3.83 -2.15
CA LEU A 156 23.23 -4.69 -0.99
C LEU A 156 23.87 -6.05 -1.34
N GLY A 157 24.12 -6.33 -2.63
CA GLY A 157 24.62 -7.63 -3.08
C GLY A 157 23.64 -8.78 -2.90
N VAL A 158 22.34 -8.48 -2.85
CA VAL A 158 21.25 -9.45 -2.63
C VAL A 158 20.67 -9.88 -3.98
N ASP A 159 20.49 -11.18 -4.19
CA ASP A 159 19.83 -11.68 -5.40
C ASP A 159 18.33 -11.32 -5.39
N TYR A 160 17.90 -10.53 -6.37
CA TYR A 160 16.51 -10.10 -6.47
C TYR A 160 15.54 -11.25 -6.73
N SER A 161 15.93 -12.32 -7.44
CA SER A 161 15.03 -13.43 -7.73
C SER A 161 14.71 -14.24 -6.47
N GLN A 162 15.70 -14.46 -5.61
CA GLN A 162 15.53 -15.05 -4.29
C GLN A 162 14.70 -14.13 -3.39
N TYR A 163 15.01 -12.83 -3.36
CA TYR A 163 14.29 -11.87 -2.52
C TYR A 163 12.83 -11.70 -2.95
N ARG A 164 12.54 -11.71 -4.26
CA ARG A 164 11.18 -11.68 -4.80
C ARG A 164 10.31 -12.82 -4.28
N SER A 165 10.87 -14.03 -4.15
CA SER A 165 10.14 -15.17 -3.57
C SER A 165 9.71 -14.91 -2.12
N ILE A 166 10.54 -14.22 -1.33
CA ILE A 166 10.20 -13.79 0.04
C ILE A 166 9.06 -12.76 0.01
N LEU A 167 9.06 -11.82 -0.94
CA LEU A 167 7.98 -10.83 -1.10
C LEU A 167 6.65 -11.48 -1.53
N GLU A 168 6.70 -12.48 -2.40
CA GLU A 168 5.53 -13.23 -2.87
C GLU A 168 4.93 -14.09 -1.75
N GLN A 169 5.75 -14.87 -1.03
CA GLN A 169 5.32 -15.62 0.16
C GLN A 169 4.83 -14.70 1.29
N GLY A 170 5.48 -13.55 1.45
CA GLY A 170 5.09 -12.51 2.39
C GLY A 170 3.81 -11.77 2.05
N GLY A 171 3.22 -12.00 0.86
CA GLY A 171 1.97 -11.37 0.43
C GLY A 171 2.11 -9.90 0.04
N VAL A 172 3.32 -9.39 -0.22
CA VAL A 172 3.59 -7.97 -0.55
C VAL A 172 2.83 -7.52 -1.80
N PHE A 173 2.60 -8.44 -2.74
CA PHE A 173 1.83 -8.21 -3.96
C PHE A 173 0.35 -8.62 -3.86
N ALA A 174 -0.10 -9.19 -2.73
CA ALA A 174 -1.45 -9.74 -2.59
C ALA A 174 -2.53 -8.64 -2.67
N GLY A 175 -2.23 -7.44 -2.19
CA GLY A 175 -3.10 -6.26 -2.30
C GLY A 175 -3.18 -5.65 -3.71
N VAL A 176 -2.43 -6.16 -4.70
CA VAL A 176 -2.34 -5.56 -6.05
C VAL A 176 -2.69 -6.54 -7.18
N LYS A 177 -3.27 -7.70 -6.84
CA LYS A 177 -3.80 -8.66 -7.83
C LYS A 177 -5.32 -8.81 -7.72
N LEU A 178 -6.05 -7.80 -8.20
CA LEU A 178 -7.38 -8.05 -8.74
C LEU A 178 -7.24 -9.04 -9.91
N SER A 179 -7.98 -10.14 -9.89
CA SER A 179 -8.18 -10.99 -11.07
C SER A 179 -8.87 -10.19 -12.18
N ASP A 180 -8.76 -10.60 -13.44
CA ASP A 180 -9.37 -9.85 -14.54
C ASP A 180 -10.90 -9.69 -14.42
N PRO A 181 -11.67 -10.68 -13.89
CA PRO A 181 -13.06 -10.48 -13.51
C PRO A 181 -13.27 -9.41 -12.42
N GLN A 182 -12.38 -9.32 -11.42
CA GLN A 182 -12.46 -8.28 -10.38
C GLN A 182 -12.08 -6.89 -10.93
N LYS A 183 -11.10 -6.79 -11.85
CA LYS A 183 -10.79 -5.55 -12.56
C LYS A 183 -11.97 -5.09 -13.42
N ALA A 184 -12.64 -6.01 -14.11
CA ALA A 184 -13.84 -5.71 -14.89
C ALA A 184 -14.98 -5.21 -13.98
N LEU A 185 -15.20 -5.85 -12.83
CA LEU A 185 -16.19 -5.41 -11.84
C LEU A 185 -15.90 -3.98 -11.34
N VAL A 186 -14.65 -3.69 -10.93
CA VAL A 186 -14.26 -2.34 -10.48
C VAL A 186 -14.46 -1.30 -11.58
N ARG A 187 -14.10 -1.59 -12.84
CA ARG A 187 -14.35 -0.69 -13.98
C ARG A 187 -15.84 -0.42 -14.19
N THR A 188 -16.66 -1.46 -14.14
CA THR A 188 -18.12 -1.36 -14.35
C THR A 188 -18.77 -0.52 -13.25
N PHE A 189 -18.44 -0.79 -11.98
CA PHE A 189 -18.95 -0.03 -10.84
C PHE A 189 -18.48 1.44 -10.86
N SER A 190 -17.21 1.71 -11.22
CA SER A 190 -16.71 3.09 -11.40
C SER A 190 -17.37 3.82 -12.56
N SER A 191 -17.67 3.12 -13.66
CA SER A 191 -18.39 3.68 -14.82
C SER A 191 -19.85 4.00 -14.47
N ALA A 192 -20.52 3.12 -13.73
CA ALA A 192 -21.89 3.34 -13.24
C ALA A 192 -21.97 4.54 -12.30
N ALA A 193 -21.00 4.68 -11.40
CA ALA A 193 -20.83 5.82 -10.49
C ALA A 193 -20.66 7.16 -11.21
N LEU A 194 -20.04 7.16 -12.40
CA LEU A 194 -19.91 8.33 -13.27
C LEU A 194 -21.17 8.58 -14.14
N GLY A 195 -22.27 7.88 -13.86
CA GLY A 195 -23.56 8.08 -14.51
C GLY A 195 -23.73 7.34 -15.85
N ASN A 196 -22.87 6.37 -16.19
CA ASN A 196 -22.99 5.61 -17.43
C ASN A 196 -24.22 4.66 -17.38
N PRO A 197 -25.27 4.86 -18.20
CA PRO A 197 -26.51 4.09 -18.10
C PRO A 197 -26.35 2.60 -18.37
N GLN A 198 -25.42 2.21 -19.26
CA GLN A 198 -25.15 0.80 -19.55
C GLN A 198 -24.51 0.12 -18.34
N ALA A 199 -23.51 0.77 -17.73
CA ALA A 199 -22.83 0.23 -16.56
C ALA A 199 -23.76 0.18 -15.34
N ILE A 200 -24.68 1.14 -15.18
CA ILE A 200 -25.73 1.09 -14.16
C ILE A 200 -26.60 -0.16 -14.34
N GLY A 201 -27.08 -0.44 -15.56
CA GLY A 201 -27.86 -1.65 -15.84
C GLY A 201 -27.09 -2.96 -15.58
N GLU A 202 -25.78 -3.00 -15.92
CA GLU A 202 -24.90 -4.14 -15.61
C GLU A 202 -24.73 -4.35 -14.08
N VAL A 203 -24.66 -3.27 -13.29
CA VAL A 203 -24.61 -3.33 -11.82
C VAL A 203 -25.95 -3.81 -11.23
N GLU A 204 -27.08 -3.27 -11.70
CA GLU A 204 -28.43 -3.66 -11.25
C GLU A 204 -28.71 -5.13 -11.54
N GLN A 205 -28.33 -5.61 -12.73
CA GLN A 205 -28.43 -7.02 -13.11
C GLN A 205 -27.55 -7.90 -12.19
N TRP A 206 -26.29 -7.51 -11.97
CA TRP A 206 -25.34 -8.26 -11.12
C TRP A 206 -25.84 -8.39 -9.67
N VAL A 207 -26.42 -7.32 -9.10
CA VAL A 207 -27.04 -7.34 -7.76
C VAL A 207 -28.29 -8.23 -7.74
N THR A 208 -29.08 -8.24 -8.82
CA THR A 208 -30.33 -9.01 -8.90
C THR A 208 -30.10 -10.52 -9.05
N GLU A 209 -29.05 -10.93 -9.75
CA GLU A 209 -28.73 -12.34 -10.02
C GLU A 209 -28.05 -13.07 -8.84
N ARG A 210 -27.36 -12.36 -7.95
CA ARG A 210 -26.53 -12.94 -6.86
C ARG A 210 -27.16 -12.85 -5.46
N LYS A 211 -28.47 -13.09 -5.35
CA LYS A 211 -29.29 -12.91 -4.14
C LYS A 211 -28.90 -13.73 -2.89
N GLU A 212 -27.99 -14.70 -2.99
CA GLU A 212 -27.65 -15.59 -1.87
C GLU A 212 -26.60 -15.00 -0.91
N HIS A 213 -25.78 -14.03 -1.33
CA HIS A 213 -24.82 -13.34 -0.46
C HIS A 213 -25.34 -11.97 0.00
N LYS A 214 -26.18 -11.97 1.04
CA LYS A 214 -26.82 -10.77 1.61
C LYS A 214 -25.86 -9.65 2.03
N ASP A 215 -24.60 -9.98 2.34
CA ASP A 215 -23.61 -9.01 2.79
C ASP A 215 -22.98 -8.21 1.62
N TRP A 216 -22.79 -8.86 0.47
CA TRP A 216 -22.24 -8.20 -0.73
C TRP A 216 -23.25 -7.28 -1.41
N ALA A 217 -24.55 -7.61 -1.37
CA ALA A 217 -25.60 -6.73 -1.86
C ALA A 217 -25.71 -5.43 -1.04
N LYS A 218 -25.52 -5.51 0.29
CA LYS A 218 -25.45 -4.31 1.16
C LYS A 218 -24.22 -3.46 0.86
N LEU A 219 -23.05 -4.08 0.74
CA LEU A 219 -21.80 -3.39 0.36
C LEU A 219 -21.92 -2.68 -1.00
N ALA A 220 -22.50 -3.35 -2.01
CA ALA A 220 -22.77 -2.74 -3.32
C ALA A 220 -23.73 -1.54 -3.22
N GLY A 221 -24.80 -1.64 -2.43
CA GLY A 221 -25.74 -0.54 -2.20
C GLY A 221 -25.10 0.68 -1.51
N VAL A 222 -24.28 0.46 -0.48
CA VAL A 222 -23.54 1.53 0.20
C VAL A 222 -22.54 2.21 -0.76
N VAL A 223 -21.83 1.42 -1.57
CA VAL A 223 -20.90 1.96 -2.58
C VAL A 223 -21.65 2.79 -3.64
N ALA A 224 -22.81 2.33 -4.13
CA ALA A 224 -23.62 3.09 -5.08
C ALA A 224 -24.14 4.42 -4.49
N LEU A 225 -24.66 4.42 -3.26
CA LEU A 225 -25.17 5.64 -2.59
C LEU A 225 -24.06 6.66 -2.30
N LEU A 226 -22.87 6.21 -1.88
CA LEU A 226 -21.72 7.08 -1.65
C LEU A 226 -21.20 7.73 -2.94
N LEU A 227 -21.26 7.01 -4.06
CA LEU A 227 -20.83 7.49 -5.36
C LEU A 227 -21.87 8.38 -6.06
N ALA A 228 -23.17 8.18 -5.79
CA ALA A 228 -24.26 9.08 -6.19
C ALA A 228 -24.30 10.39 -5.36
N GLY A 229 -23.49 10.51 -4.30
CA GLY A 229 -23.43 11.70 -3.44
C GLY A 229 -24.47 11.76 -2.33
N GLU A 230 -25.40 10.79 -2.24
CA GLU A 230 -26.48 10.74 -1.25
C GLU A 230 -26.02 10.16 0.09
N ARG A 231 -25.02 10.81 0.70
CA ARG A 231 -24.33 10.35 1.93
C ARG A 231 -25.27 10.10 3.11
N ASP A 232 -26.32 10.90 3.24
CA ASP A 232 -27.26 10.80 4.37
C ASP A 232 -28.13 9.54 4.31
N GLN A 233 -28.36 8.97 3.12
CA GLN A 233 -29.08 7.70 2.95
C GLN A 233 -28.17 6.48 3.20
N ALA A 234 -26.87 6.59 2.92
CA ALA A 234 -25.91 5.52 3.17
C ALA A 234 -25.80 5.16 4.67
N VAL A 235 -26.02 6.14 5.57
CA VAL A 235 -26.02 5.95 7.04
C VAL A 235 -27.24 5.16 7.53
N LEU A 236 -28.39 5.25 6.85
CA LEU A 236 -29.65 4.59 7.27
C LEU A 236 -29.65 3.06 7.07
N LEU A 237 -28.59 2.49 6.52
CA LEU A 237 -28.41 1.04 6.32
C LEU A 237 -27.55 0.37 7.42
N ASP A 238 -27.09 1.10 8.43
CA ASP A 238 -26.34 0.57 9.58
C ASP A 238 -27.26 -0.08 10.65
N PRO A 239 -27.07 -1.37 11.00
CA PRO A 239 -27.76 -2.03 12.10
C PRO A 239 -26.82 -2.42 13.26
N SER A 240 -25.75 -1.65 13.53
CA SER A 240 -25.08 -1.56 14.84
C SER A 240 -24.56 -2.87 15.48
N ARG A 241 -24.11 -3.85 14.67
CA ARG A 241 -23.34 -5.03 15.12
C ARG A 241 -22.73 -5.83 13.96
N GLY A 242 -21.40 -5.96 13.92
CA GLY A 242 -20.72 -7.11 13.30
C GLY A 242 -20.08 -6.93 11.91
N LEU A 243 -19.29 -5.87 11.71
CA LEU A 243 -18.25 -5.80 10.67
C LEU A 243 -17.06 -5.00 11.22
N ASP A 244 -16.55 -5.44 12.37
CA ASP A 244 -15.51 -4.72 13.09
C ASP A 244 -14.18 -4.79 12.32
N GLU A 245 -13.48 -3.64 12.22
CA GLU A 245 -12.18 -3.41 11.55
C GLU A 245 -12.14 -3.31 10.00
N ILE A 246 -13.14 -2.67 9.38
CA ILE A 246 -12.89 -1.90 8.14
C ILE A 246 -13.26 -0.43 8.34
N ASP A 247 -12.26 0.36 8.72
CA ASP A 247 -12.39 1.79 8.98
C ASP A 247 -12.83 2.54 7.72
N THR A 248 -13.89 3.35 7.83
CA THR A 248 -14.50 4.05 6.68
C THR A 248 -13.52 5.01 6.01
N ALA A 249 -12.53 5.52 6.76
CA ALA A 249 -11.43 6.31 6.23
C ALA A 249 -10.51 5.52 5.28
N ILE A 250 -10.26 4.23 5.56
CA ILE A 250 -9.44 3.35 4.70
C ILE A 250 -10.19 3.06 3.40
N MET A 251 -11.49 2.76 3.47
CA MET A 251 -12.32 2.57 2.27
C MET A 251 -12.38 3.85 1.41
N GLY A 252 -12.50 5.03 2.02
CA GLY A 252 -12.42 6.32 1.32
C GLY A 252 -11.07 6.55 0.63
N GLN A 253 -9.95 6.20 1.27
CA GLN A 253 -8.62 6.28 0.68
C GLN A 253 -8.40 5.27 -0.45
N VAL A 254 -8.90 4.04 -0.32
CA VAL A 254 -8.85 3.02 -1.38
C VAL A 254 -9.64 3.49 -2.61
N LEU A 255 -10.84 4.03 -2.42
CA LEU A 255 -11.66 4.56 -3.51
C LEU A 255 -11.01 5.78 -4.19
N ALA A 256 -10.46 6.73 -3.42
CA ALA A 256 -9.73 7.87 -3.98
C ALA A 256 -8.47 7.44 -4.77
N THR A 257 -7.76 6.42 -4.28
CA THR A 257 -6.58 5.86 -4.98
C THR A 257 -6.97 5.17 -6.28
N LEU A 258 -8.06 4.39 -6.29
CA LEU A 258 -8.58 3.73 -7.48
C LEU A 258 -9.13 4.73 -8.51
N HIS A 259 -9.72 5.84 -8.07
CA HIS A 259 -10.20 6.91 -8.96
C HIS A 259 -9.03 7.62 -9.65
N SER A 260 -8.01 8.03 -8.89
CA SER A 260 -6.80 8.67 -9.42
C SER A 260 -6.03 7.77 -10.42
N GLN A 261 -5.99 6.46 -10.17
CA GLN A 261 -5.39 5.49 -11.11
C GLN A 261 -6.22 5.30 -12.40
N LEU A 262 -7.54 5.47 -12.33
CA LEU A 262 -8.43 5.44 -13.50
C LEU A 262 -8.32 6.72 -14.34
N GLU A 263 -8.17 7.89 -13.72
CA GLU A 263 -7.94 9.16 -14.41
C GLU A 263 -6.61 9.14 -15.19
N GLN A 264 -5.52 8.71 -14.55
CA GLN A 264 -4.20 8.59 -15.20
C GLN A 264 -4.22 7.62 -16.39
N THR A 265 -4.89 6.47 -16.26
CA THR A 265 -5.04 5.53 -17.40
C THR A 265 -5.99 6.03 -18.49
N GLY A 266 -6.94 6.91 -18.16
CA GLY A 266 -7.76 7.64 -19.13
C GLY A 266 -6.94 8.64 -19.95
N GLU A 267 -6.14 9.48 -19.29
CA GLU A 267 -5.29 10.48 -19.95
C GLU A 267 -4.22 9.82 -20.86
N ASP A 268 -3.58 8.75 -20.39
CA ASP A 268 -2.62 7.98 -21.20
C ASP A 268 -3.27 7.36 -22.44
N GLN A 269 -4.51 6.85 -22.32
CA GLN A 269 -5.23 6.31 -23.49
C GLN A 269 -5.70 7.42 -24.44
N ILE A 270 -6.07 8.61 -23.95
CA ILE A 270 -6.41 9.76 -24.80
C ILE A 270 -5.17 10.27 -25.55
N GLN A 271 -4.01 10.40 -24.88
CA GLN A 271 -2.75 10.79 -25.53
C GLN A 271 -2.23 9.73 -26.51
N THR A 272 -2.49 8.44 -26.24
CA THR A 272 -2.12 7.36 -27.16
C THR A 272 -3.07 7.31 -28.36
N ALA A 273 -4.38 7.49 -28.16
CA ALA A 273 -5.36 7.54 -29.25
C ALA A 273 -5.13 8.73 -30.19
N SER A 274 -4.72 9.90 -29.68
CA SER A 274 -4.43 11.07 -30.52
C SER A 274 -3.22 10.89 -31.46
N LYS A 275 -2.37 9.88 -31.22
CA LYS A 275 -1.20 9.55 -32.04
C LYS A 275 -1.47 8.47 -33.11
N ILE A 276 -2.66 7.88 -33.17
CA ILE A 276 -2.97 6.70 -34.03
C ILE A 276 -4.20 6.95 -34.93
N GLN A 277 -4.34 8.15 -35.51
CA GLN A 277 -5.17 8.34 -36.72
C GLN A 277 -4.35 8.99 -37.86
N PRO A 278 -4.13 8.25 -38.98
CA PRO A 278 -3.35 8.74 -40.12
C PRO A 278 -4.22 9.40 -41.20
N ASN A 279 -3.56 10.07 -42.16
CA ASN A 279 -4.16 10.49 -43.42
C ASN A 279 -4.90 9.32 -44.10
N ALA A 280 -6.22 9.47 -44.29
CA ALA A 280 -7.01 8.71 -45.24
C ALA A 280 -8.13 9.62 -45.79
N GLU A 281 -8.01 10.01 -47.06
CA GLU A 281 -9.08 10.73 -47.75
C GLU A 281 -10.30 9.81 -47.97
N PRO A 282 -11.54 10.34 -47.90
CA PRO A 282 -12.73 9.54 -48.13
C PRO A 282 -12.94 9.21 -49.61
N ALA A 283 -12.85 7.93 -49.96
CA ALA A 283 -13.26 7.46 -51.29
C ALA A 283 -14.78 7.54 -51.47
N ALA A 284 -15.22 8.09 -52.61
CA ALA A 284 -16.63 8.22 -52.96
C ALA A 284 -17.26 6.88 -53.42
N PRO A 285 -18.59 6.68 -53.26
CA PRO A 285 -19.23 5.42 -53.62
C PRO A 285 -19.40 5.25 -55.14
N GLU A 286 -18.83 4.17 -55.69
CA GLU A 286 -19.06 3.76 -57.08
C GLU A 286 -20.46 3.16 -57.27
N LYS A 287 -21.04 3.41 -58.46
CA LYS A 287 -22.36 2.92 -58.84
C LYS A 287 -22.25 1.63 -59.64
N GLU A 288 -22.95 0.58 -59.22
CA GLU A 288 -23.14 -0.61 -60.04
C GLU A 288 -23.70 -0.24 -61.42
N LYS A 289 -23.03 -0.70 -62.48
CA LYS A 289 -23.54 -0.68 -63.85
C LYS A 289 -23.38 -2.05 -64.49
N GLU A 290 -24.47 -2.80 -64.39
CA GLU A 290 -24.79 -3.99 -65.16
C GLU A 290 -24.33 -3.89 -66.63
N LYS A 291 -23.57 -4.88 -67.12
CA LYS A 291 -23.28 -5.07 -68.55
C LYS A 291 -23.40 -6.53 -68.96
N ASN A 292 -24.63 -6.90 -69.31
CA ASN A 292 -25.01 -8.13 -70.00
C ASN A 292 -24.31 -8.26 -71.38
N PRO A 293 -23.65 -9.38 -71.71
CA PRO A 293 -23.07 -9.61 -73.03
C PRO A 293 -24.07 -10.22 -74.03
N LYS A 294 -24.00 -9.74 -75.29
CA LYS A 294 -24.75 -10.20 -76.50
C LYS A 294 -26.15 -9.60 -76.70
N LYS A 295 -26.18 -8.48 -77.44
CA LYS A 295 -26.79 -8.41 -78.79
C LYS A 295 -26.50 -7.05 -79.45
N LYS A 296 -25.84 -7.09 -80.62
CA LYS A 296 -26.09 -6.32 -81.87
C LYS A 296 -26.22 -4.76 -81.79
N SER A 297 -25.82 -3.96 -82.78
CA SER A 297 -25.13 -4.19 -84.06
C SER A 297 -25.02 -2.87 -84.85
N TRP A 298 -23.81 -2.33 -85.07
CA TRP A 298 -23.47 -1.34 -86.12
C TRP A 298 -24.11 0.07 -85.94
N TRP A 299 -23.57 1.20 -86.39
CA TRP A 299 -22.41 1.53 -87.26
C TRP A 299 -21.55 2.63 -86.55
N LYS A 300 -20.69 3.50 -87.14
CA LYS A 300 -20.19 3.75 -88.52
C LYS A 300 -18.80 4.46 -88.48
N LYS A 301 -18.27 4.74 -89.69
CA LYS A 301 -17.14 5.60 -90.10
C LYS A 301 -17.04 6.95 -89.32
N TRP A 302 -15.87 7.60 -89.20
CA TRP A 302 -14.55 7.43 -89.86
C TRP A 302 -13.45 7.12 -88.85
#